data_AF-A0A359IDV9-F1
#
_entry.id   AF-A0A359IDV9-F1
#
_cell.length_a   1.000
_cell.length_b   1.000
_cell.length_c   1.000
_cell.angle_alpha   90.00
_cell.angle_beta   90.00
_cell.angle_gamma   90.00
#
_symmetry.space_group_name_H-M   'P 1'
#
loop_
_entity.id
_entity.type
_entity.pdbx_description
1 polymer ?
#
loop_
_entity_poly.entity_id
_entity_poly.type
_entity_poly.pdbx_seq_one_letter_code
_entity_poly.pdbx_strand_id
1 'polypeptide(L)'
;MQDKIDENIWDKDTEALRRELEEFKAEKEKIRQLMGQIGGIESVKKDRRINFIFLIIVGLLFAFDILRHIFKFANFLPTVLSLEIGLLLVSIKIVWMIHKQTKLEHFQFHVMNSIEFRLNDLSKQLREMQKEYHDYIQTIGSESKINHDII
;
A
#
# COMPACT_ATOMS: atom_id res chain seq x y z
N MET A 1 -39.83 13.56 34.07
CA MET A 1 -40.14 13.75 32.64
C MET A 1 -38.89 14.20 31.87
N GLN A 2 -38.12 15.17 32.35
CA GLN A 2 -36.82 15.59 31.78
C GLN A 2 -35.80 14.44 31.66
N ASP A 3 -35.69 13.61 32.70
CA ASP A 3 -34.74 12.49 32.78
C ASP A 3 -34.91 11.44 31.64
N LYS A 4 -36.16 11.20 31.20
CA LYS A 4 -36.46 10.32 30.05
C LYS A 4 -36.21 10.98 28.68
N ILE A 5 -36.10 12.30 28.64
CA ILE A 5 -35.82 13.05 27.41
C ILE A 5 -34.29 13.09 27.21
N ASP A 6 -33.53 13.30 28.28
CA ASP A 6 -32.07 13.33 28.23
C ASP A 6 -31.47 11.94 27.95
N GLU A 7 -32.01 10.86 28.54
CA GLU A 7 -31.61 9.48 28.24
C GLU A 7 -31.87 9.09 26.76
N ASN A 8 -32.97 9.57 26.16
CA ASN A 8 -33.30 9.33 24.76
C ASN A 8 -32.36 10.09 23.79
N ILE A 9 -31.93 11.30 24.15
CA ILE A 9 -31.00 12.11 23.34
C ILE A 9 -29.60 11.48 23.29
N TRP A 10 -29.08 11.04 24.45
CA TRP A 10 -27.78 10.37 24.51
C TRP A 10 -27.76 9.04 23.76
N ASP A 11 -28.83 8.24 23.84
CA ASP A 11 -28.91 6.96 23.09
C ASP A 11 -28.95 7.19 21.57
N LYS A 12 -29.68 8.23 21.13
CA LYS A 12 -29.79 8.60 19.71
C LYS A 12 -28.47 9.09 19.12
N ASP A 13 -27.75 9.94 19.84
CA ASP A 13 -26.43 10.43 19.40
C ASP A 13 -25.41 9.30 19.41
N THR A 14 -25.43 8.42 20.42
CA THR A 14 -24.52 7.28 20.48
C THR A 14 -24.77 6.27 19.36
N GLU A 15 -26.04 6.03 18.99
CA GLU A 15 -26.38 5.21 17.82
C GLU A 15 -25.99 5.88 16.49
N ALA A 16 -26.15 7.19 16.36
CA ALA A 16 -25.73 7.94 15.18
C ALA A 16 -24.20 7.86 14.98
N LEU A 17 -23.42 8.07 16.04
CA LEU A 17 -21.96 7.94 16.02
C LEU A 17 -21.51 6.50 15.70
N ARG A 18 -22.22 5.49 16.22
CA ARG A 18 -21.92 4.09 15.90
C ARG A 18 -22.19 3.75 14.44
N ARG A 19 -23.28 4.27 13.86
CA ARG A 19 -23.57 4.12 12.43
C ARG A 19 -22.52 4.79 11.56
N GLU A 20 -22.15 6.04 11.85
CA GLU A 20 -21.07 6.72 11.13
C GLU A 20 -19.76 5.93 11.24
N LEU A 21 -19.41 5.42 12.43
CA LEU A 21 -18.19 4.63 12.63
C LEU A 21 -18.20 3.33 11.82
N GLU A 22 -19.35 2.66 11.70
CA GLU A 22 -19.50 1.47 10.87
C GLU A 22 -19.38 1.79 9.39
N GLU A 23 -19.97 2.90 8.93
CA GLU A 23 -19.82 3.39 7.55
C GLU A 23 -18.36 3.73 7.24
N PHE A 24 -17.66 4.43 8.14
CA PHE A 24 -16.23 4.71 8.02
C PHE A 24 -15.39 3.43 7.96
N LYS A 25 -15.69 2.42 8.78
CA LYS A 25 -15.00 1.12 8.74
C LYS A 25 -15.26 0.39 7.42
N ALA A 26 -16.49 0.43 6.91
CA ALA A 26 -16.86 -0.21 5.65
C ALA A 26 -16.15 0.47 4.47
N GLU A 27 -16.11 1.81 4.45
CA GLU A 27 -15.43 2.58 3.42
C GLU A 27 -13.91 2.37 3.48
N LYS A 28 -13.34 2.35 4.69
CA LYS A 28 -11.92 2.03 4.90
C LYS A 28 -11.58 0.62 4.38
N GLU A 29 -12.42 -0.38 4.64
CA GLU A 29 -12.17 -1.74 4.17
C GLU A 29 -12.31 -1.84 2.65
N LYS A 30 -13.22 -1.08 2.05
CA LYS A 30 -13.37 -0.98 0.59
C LYS A 30 -12.13 -0.36 -0.05
N ILE A 31 -11.60 0.72 0.53
CA ILE A 31 -10.33 1.33 0.11
C ILE A 31 -9.18 0.34 0.26
N ARG A 32 -9.14 -0.42 1.36
CA ARG A 32 -8.12 -1.46 1.60
C ARG A 32 -8.20 -2.58 0.57
N GLN A 33 -9.40 -3.03 0.19
CA GLN A 33 -9.60 -4.05 -0.84
C GLN A 33 -9.22 -3.54 -2.23
N LEU A 34 -9.61 -2.32 -2.60
CA LEU A 34 -9.19 -1.69 -3.84
C LEU A 34 -7.66 -1.53 -3.89
N MET A 35 -7.05 -1.07 -2.79
CA MET A 35 -5.59 -1.03 -2.62
C MET A 35 -4.95 -2.42 -2.73
N GLY A 36 -5.57 -3.45 -2.15
CA GLY A 36 -5.08 -4.82 -2.18
C GLY A 36 -5.19 -5.49 -3.55
N GLN A 37 -6.22 -5.15 -4.33
CA GLN A 37 -6.39 -5.58 -5.72
C GLN A 37 -5.35 -4.93 -6.64
N ILE A 38 -5.01 -3.66 -6.40
CA ILE A 38 -3.98 -2.96 -7.19
C ILE A 38 -2.56 -3.34 -6.74
N GLY A 39 -2.34 -3.52 -5.43
CA GLY A 39 -1.09 -3.97 -4.82
C GLY A 39 -0.82 -5.47 -4.91
N GLY A 40 -1.75 -6.26 -5.46
CA GLY A 40 -1.51 -7.64 -5.84
C GLY A 40 -1.38 -8.64 -4.68
N ILE A 41 -2.03 -8.41 -3.52
CA ILE A 41 -1.92 -9.29 -2.34
C ILE A 41 -2.35 -10.74 -2.65
N GLU A 42 -3.40 -10.93 -3.46
CA GLU A 42 -3.77 -12.26 -3.96
C GLU A 42 -2.77 -12.83 -4.96
N SER A 43 -2.14 -11.96 -5.74
CA SER A 43 -1.17 -12.35 -6.75
C SER A 43 0.15 -12.83 -6.14
N VAL A 44 0.52 -12.37 -4.93
CA VAL A 44 1.75 -12.80 -4.23
C VAL A 44 1.75 -14.33 -3.96
N LYS A 45 0.63 -14.90 -3.54
CA LYS A 45 0.52 -16.35 -3.29
C LYS A 45 0.60 -17.15 -4.60
N LYS A 46 -0.03 -16.65 -5.67
CA LYS A 46 0.02 -17.26 -7.00
C LYS A 46 1.43 -17.16 -7.60
N ASP A 47 2.11 -16.03 -7.42
CA ASP A 47 3.47 -15.81 -7.89
C ASP A 47 4.48 -16.68 -7.18
N ARG A 48 4.35 -16.83 -5.86
CA ARG A 48 5.20 -17.75 -5.10
C ARG A 48 5.08 -19.18 -5.65
N ARG A 49 3.87 -19.64 -5.97
CA ARG A 49 3.66 -20.95 -6.61
C ARG A 49 4.27 -21.03 -8.01
N ILE A 50 4.04 -20.03 -8.85
CA ILE A 50 4.60 -19.99 -10.22
C ILE A 50 6.13 -19.97 -10.17
N ASN A 51 6.74 -19.23 -9.24
CA ASN A 51 8.19 -19.17 -9.10
C ASN A 51 8.77 -20.50 -8.63
N PHE A 52 8.09 -21.16 -7.68
CA PHE A 52 8.51 -22.48 -7.20
C PHE A 52 8.42 -23.55 -8.29
N ILE A 53 7.33 -23.58 -9.06
CA ILE A 53 7.17 -24.48 -10.21
C ILE A 53 8.25 -24.21 -11.27
N PHE A 54 8.51 -22.94 -11.58
CA PHE A 54 9.56 -22.56 -12.53
C PHE A 54 10.94 -23.05 -12.08
N LEU A 55 11.26 -22.90 -10.79
CA LEU A 55 12.52 -23.37 -10.22
C LEU A 55 12.65 -24.90 -10.29
N ILE A 56 11.57 -25.64 -10.05
CA ILE A 56 11.55 -27.10 -10.22
C ILE A 56 11.79 -27.47 -11.69
N ILE A 57 11.13 -26.81 -12.64
CA ILE A 57 11.28 -27.10 -14.08
C ILE A 57 12.73 -26.86 -14.54
N VAL A 58 13.30 -25.70 -14.21
CA VAL A 58 14.69 -25.37 -14.57
C VAL A 58 15.68 -26.32 -13.87
N GLY A 59 15.44 -26.62 -12.59
CA GLY A 59 16.25 -27.58 -11.83
C GLY A 59 16.19 -28.99 -12.41
N LEU A 60 15.02 -29.45 -12.86
CA LEU A 60 14.88 -30.74 -13.53
C LEU A 60 15.57 -30.74 -14.88
N LEU A 61 15.44 -29.68 -15.70
CA LEU A 61 16.16 -29.57 -16.97
C LEU A 61 17.68 -29.71 -16.77
N PHE A 62 18.23 -29.00 -15.79
CA PHE A 62 19.65 -29.12 -15.43
C PHE A 62 20.02 -30.51 -14.89
N ALA A 63 19.22 -31.06 -13.98
CA ALA A 63 19.47 -32.37 -13.41
C ALA A 63 19.43 -33.48 -14.48
N PHE A 64 18.47 -33.41 -15.41
CA PHE A 64 18.37 -34.33 -16.54
C PHE A 64 19.57 -34.22 -17.49
N ASP A 65 20.07 -33.01 -17.74
CA ASP A 65 21.26 -32.82 -18.57
C ASP A 65 22.51 -33.43 -17.92
N ILE A 66 22.69 -33.22 -16.61
CA ILE A 66 23.78 -33.81 -15.82
C ILE A 66 23.64 -35.35 -15.77
N LEU A 67 22.45 -35.87 -15.48
CA LEU A 67 22.21 -37.31 -15.44
C LEU A 67 22.47 -37.96 -16.80
N ARG A 68 22.06 -37.32 -17.90
CA ARG A 68 22.33 -37.81 -19.26
C ARG A 68 23.83 -37.84 -19.54
N HIS A 69 24.57 -36.80 -19.15
CA HIS A 69 26.02 -36.76 -19.32
C HIS A 69 26.72 -37.88 -18.53
N ILE A 70 26.29 -38.16 -17.30
CA ILE A 70 26.92 -39.17 -16.42
C ILE A 70 26.50 -40.60 -16.81
N PHE A 71 25.21 -40.85 -17.04
CA PHE A 71 24.68 -42.20 -17.28
C PHE A 71 24.60 -42.59 -18.77
N LYS A 72 24.91 -41.69 -19.71
CA LYS A 72 24.73 -41.87 -21.18
C LYS A 72 23.33 -42.38 -21.56
N PHE A 73 22.33 -42.07 -20.74
CA PHE A 73 20.97 -42.58 -20.91
C PHE A 73 20.22 -41.67 -21.88
N ALA A 74 20.07 -42.15 -23.12
CA ALA A 74 19.27 -41.59 -24.23
C ALA A 74 19.84 -40.37 -24.99
N ASN A 75 20.06 -40.57 -26.30
CA ASN A 75 20.47 -39.58 -27.31
C ASN A 75 19.32 -38.71 -27.87
N PHE A 76 18.21 -38.53 -27.15
CA PHE A 76 17.01 -37.93 -27.73
C PHE A 76 17.15 -36.43 -28.06
N LEU A 77 18.11 -35.71 -27.46
CA LEU A 77 18.37 -34.28 -27.73
C LEU A 77 19.86 -33.93 -27.49
N PRO A 78 20.51 -33.16 -28.39
CA PRO A 78 21.84 -32.60 -28.17
C PRO A 78 21.89 -31.70 -26.92
N THR A 79 22.93 -31.85 -26.09
CA THR A 79 23.15 -31.04 -24.87
C THR A 79 23.09 -29.54 -25.12
N VAL A 80 23.63 -29.08 -26.24
CA VAL A 80 23.65 -27.66 -26.63
C VAL A 80 22.23 -27.09 -26.77
N LEU A 81 21.31 -27.86 -27.38
CA LEU A 81 19.92 -27.43 -27.55
C LEU A 81 19.17 -27.36 -26.21
N SER A 82 19.45 -28.28 -25.27
CA SER A 82 18.85 -28.26 -23.93
C SER A 82 19.24 -26.98 -23.17
N LEU A 83 20.51 -26.60 -23.25
CA LEU A 83 21.04 -25.41 -22.59
C LEU A 83 20.46 -24.13 -23.19
N GLU A 84 20.35 -24.04 -24.52
CA GLU A 84 19.70 -22.92 -25.21
C GLU A 84 18.23 -22.75 -24.81
N ILE A 85 17.48 -23.85 -24.72
CA ILE A 85 16.08 -23.83 -24.28
C ILE A 85 15.97 -23.37 -22.82
N GLY A 86 16.87 -23.83 -21.95
CA GLY A 86 16.95 -23.39 -20.56
C GLY A 86 17.22 -21.88 -20.45
N LEU A 87 18.20 -21.38 -21.21
CA LEU A 87 18.55 -19.95 -21.24
C LEU A 87 17.40 -19.09 -21.77
N LEU A 88 16.70 -19.56 -22.81
CA LEU A 88 15.54 -18.90 -23.39
C LEU A 88 14.37 -18.84 -22.39
N LEU A 89 14.10 -19.92 -21.66
CA LEU A 89 13.08 -19.96 -20.61
C LEU A 89 13.38 -18.98 -19.47
N VAL A 90 14.63 -18.92 -19.01
CA VAL A 90 15.06 -17.96 -17.99
C VAL A 90 14.93 -16.52 -18.48
N SER A 91 15.32 -16.24 -19.72
CA SER A 91 15.22 -14.90 -20.31
C SER A 91 13.77 -14.42 -20.39
N ILE A 92 12.86 -15.28 -20.87
CA ILE A 92 11.42 -14.98 -20.92
C ILE A 92 10.87 -14.74 -19.51
N LYS A 93 11.30 -15.52 -18.51
CA LYS A 93 10.88 -15.36 -17.12
C LYS A 93 11.27 -14.00 -16.55
N ILE A 94 12.48 -13.52 -16.86
CA ILE A 94 12.96 -12.20 -16.43
C ILE A 94 12.09 -11.10 -17.05
N VAL A 95 11.85 -11.14 -18.37
CA VAL A 95 10.98 -10.16 -19.05
C VAL A 95 9.57 -10.17 -18.46
N TRP A 96 9.02 -11.36 -18.19
CA TRP A 96 7.71 -11.51 -17.57
C TRP A 96 7.66 -10.93 -16.15
N MET A 97 8.72 -11.12 -15.36
CA MET A 97 8.84 -10.54 -14.02
C MET A 97 8.88 -9.01 -14.06
N ILE A 98 9.68 -8.44 -14.97
CA ILE A 98 9.81 -6.98 -15.16
C ILE A 98 8.46 -6.39 -15.56
N HIS A 99 7.78 -6.97 -16.55
CA HIS A 99 6.48 -6.48 -17.00
C HIS A 99 5.43 -6.50 -15.88
N LYS A 100 5.50 -7.49 -14.99
CA LYS A 100 4.60 -7.57 -13.83
C LYS A 100 4.91 -6.49 -12.78
N GLN A 101 6.17 -6.14 -12.59
CA GLN A 101 6.64 -5.19 -11.58
C GLN A 101 6.15 -3.75 -11.85
N THR A 102 6.05 -3.34 -13.13
CA THR A 102 5.63 -1.99 -13.55
C THR A 102 4.27 -1.54 -13.01
N LYS A 103 3.32 -2.47 -12.81
CA LYS A 103 1.99 -2.15 -12.27
C LYS A 103 2.06 -1.74 -10.79
N LEU A 104 2.93 -2.38 -10.02
CA LEU A 104 3.13 -2.07 -8.61
C LEU A 104 3.82 -0.71 -8.45
N GLU A 105 4.78 -0.41 -9.31
CA GLU A 105 5.52 0.86 -9.28
C GLU A 105 4.60 2.06 -9.52
N HIS A 106 3.72 1.99 -10.52
CA HIS A 106 2.75 3.06 -10.78
C HIS A 106 1.80 3.29 -9.59
N PHE A 107 1.40 2.20 -8.93
CA PHE A 107 0.56 2.29 -7.75
C PHE A 107 1.28 2.86 -6.53
N GLN A 108 2.48 2.35 -6.23
CA GLN A 108 3.32 2.88 -5.15
C GLN A 108 3.57 4.38 -5.35
N PHE A 109 3.82 4.81 -6.58
CA PHE A 109 3.95 6.21 -6.93
C PHE A 109 2.67 7.02 -6.65
N HIS A 110 1.50 6.51 -7.07
CA HIS A 110 0.23 7.20 -6.83
C HIS A 110 -0.08 7.36 -5.33
N VAL A 111 0.17 6.31 -4.54
CA VAL A 111 -0.01 6.36 -3.08
C VAL A 111 0.93 7.37 -2.44
N MET A 112 2.22 7.35 -2.82
CA MET A 112 3.19 8.31 -2.31
C MET A 112 2.75 9.75 -2.59
N ASN A 113 2.37 10.05 -3.83
CA ASN A 113 1.91 11.38 -4.23
C ASN A 113 0.66 11.83 -3.46
N SER A 114 -0.27 10.91 -3.19
CA SER A 114 -1.47 11.22 -2.39
C SER A 114 -1.13 11.54 -0.92
N ILE A 115 -0.16 10.84 -0.34
CA ILE A 115 0.33 11.08 1.02
C ILE A 115 1.09 12.39 1.08
N GLU A 116 1.97 12.64 0.11
CA GLU A 116 2.73 13.89 -0.01
C GLU A 116 1.80 15.10 -0.08
N PHE A 117 0.76 15.04 -0.93
CA PHE A 117 -0.24 16.10 -1.02
C PHE A 117 -0.97 16.34 0.30
N ARG A 118 -1.43 15.27 0.97
CA ARG A 118 -2.10 15.38 2.28
C ARG A 118 -1.17 15.95 3.36
N LEU A 119 0.07 15.51 3.41
CA LEU A 119 1.06 16.03 4.37
C LEU A 119 1.34 17.51 4.12
N ASN A 120 1.41 17.92 2.87
CA ASN A 120 1.62 19.32 2.52
C ASN A 120 0.42 20.19 2.92
N ASP A 121 -0.80 19.69 2.72
CA ASP A 121 -2.02 20.40 3.14
C ASP A 121 -2.10 20.53 4.67
N LEU A 122 -1.85 19.45 5.40
CA LEU A 122 -1.77 19.47 6.86
C LEU A 122 -0.69 20.45 7.35
N SER A 123 0.45 20.52 6.66
CA SER A 123 1.52 21.47 6.98
C SER A 123 1.08 22.92 6.79
N LYS A 124 0.26 23.22 5.77
CA LYS A 124 -0.30 24.56 5.57
C LYS A 124 -1.31 24.91 6.66
N GLN A 125 -2.25 24.02 6.96
CA GLN A 125 -3.24 24.21 8.03
C GLN A 125 -2.57 24.44 9.39
N LEU A 126 -1.51 23.69 9.70
CA LEU A 126 -0.71 23.89 10.91
C LEU A 126 -0.06 25.28 10.96
N ARG A 127 0.48 25.77 9.84
CA ARG A 127 1.08 27.12 9.78
C ARG A 127 0.03 28.22 9.94
N GLU A 128 -1.17 28.04 9.38
CA GLU A 128 -2.28 28.98 9.54
C GLU A 128 -2.74 29.04 11.00
N MET A 129 -2.94 27.88 11.65
CA MET A 129 -3.28 27.81 13.08
C MET A 129 -2.20 28.45 13.96
N GLN A 130 -0.91 28.22 13.66
CA GLN A 130 0.18 28.86 14.40
C GLN A 130 0.17 30.38 14.25
N LYS A 131 -0.14 30.88 13.06
CA LYS A 131 -0.23 32.33 12.81
C LYS A 131 -1.41 32.95 13.54
N GLU A 132 -2.59 32.35 13.46
CA GLU A 132 -3.79 32.80 14.18
C GLU A 132 -3.57 32.80 15.69
N TYR A 133 -2.93 31.77 16.23
CA TYR A 133 -2.56 31.70 17.65
C TYR A 133 -1.56 32.81 18.04
N HIS A 134 -0.58 33.10 17.19
CA HIS A 134 0.39 34.17 17.43
C HIS A 134 -0.27 35.55 17.41
N ASP A 135 -1.11 35.83 16.42
CA ASP A 135 -1.86 37.07 16.30
C ASP A 135 -2.81 37.25 17.51
N TYR A 136 -3.48 36.18 17.96
CA TYR A 136 -4.32 36.20 19.17
C TYR A 136 -3.52 36.57 20.43
N ILE A 137 -2.37 35.95 20.65
CA ILE A 137 -1.50 36.29 21.79
C ILE A 137 -1.04 37.75 21.72
N GLN A 138 -0.74 38.25 20.52
CA GLN A 138 -0.28 39.62 20.31
C GLN A 138 -1.37 40.64 20.61
N THR A 139 -2.61 40.39 20.19
CA THR A 139 -3.77 41.26 20.48
C THR A 139 -4.05 41.40 21.98
N ILE A 140 -4.03 40.29 22.73
CA ILE A 140 -4.18 40.30 24.19
C ILE A 140 -3.00 41.03 24.87
N GLY A 141 -1.78 40.83 24.36
CA GLY A 141 -0.59 41.54 24.85
C GLY A 141 -0.67 43.05 24.65
N SER A 142 -1.26 43.53 23.54
CA SER A 142 -1.46 44.95 23.28
C SER A 142 -2.63 45.56 24.06
N GLU A 143 -3.74 44.83 24.26
CA GLU A 143 -4.85 45.30 25.11
C GLU A 143 -4.42 45.44 26.60
N SER A 144 -3.57 44.54 27.07
CA SER A 144 -3.00 44.60 28.43
C SER A 144 -2.11 45.83 28.66
N LYS A 145 -1.28 46.21 27.68
CA LYS A 145 -0.43 47.42 27.78
C LYS A 145 -1.25 48.72 27.77
N ILE A 146 -2.30 48.80 26.94
CA ILE A 146 -3.14 49.99 26.87
C ILE A 146 -3.88 50.23 28.20
N ASN A 147 -4.29 49.17 28.91
CA ASN A 147 -4.96 49.30 30.20
C ASN A 147 -4.01 49.70 31.36
N HIS A 148 -2.71 49.43 31.23
CA HIS A 148 -1.70 49.82 32.22
C HIS A 148 -1.17 51.25 32.01
N ASP A 149 -1.25 51.81 30.79
CA ASP A 149 -0.83 53.19 30.50
C ASP A 149 -1.93 54.24 30.76
N ILE A 150 -3.17 53.80 31.05
CA ILE A 150 -4.33 54.68 31.32
C ILE A 150 -4.64 54.81 32.84
N ILE A 151 -3.95 54.07 33.71
CA ILE A 151 -4.03 54.17 35.19
C ILE A 151 -2.77 54.84 35.73
#